data_AF-A0A1S6Q371-F1
#
_entry.id   AF-A0A1S6Q371-F1
#
_cell.length_a   1.000
_cell.length_b   1.000
_cell.length_c   1.000
_cell.angle_alpha   90.00
_cell.angle_beta   90.00
_cell.angle_gamma   90.00
#
_symmetry.space_group_name_H-M   'P 1'
#
loop_
_entity.id
_entity.type
_entity.pdbx_description
1 polymer ?
#
loop_
_entity_poly.entity_id
_entity_poly.type
_entity_poly.pdbx_seq_one_letter_code
_entity_poly.pdbx_strand_id
1 'polypeptide(L)'
;MMKSSKLFALAGVTLLAATTLAACSGSGSSTKGEKTFSYIYETDPDNLNYLTTAKAATANITSNVVDGLLENDRYGNFVPSMAEDWSVSKDGLTYTYTIRKDAK
;
A
#
# COMPACT_ATOMS: atom_id res chain seq x y z
N MET A 1 -11.26 8.38 57.81
CA MET A 1 -10.05 7.58 58.09
C MET A 1 -10.14 6.27 57.30
N MET A 2 -9.54 6.23 56.10
CA MET A 2 -9.64 5.06 55.22
C MET A 2 -8.67 3.98 55.72
N LYS A 3 -9.20 2.79 56.05
CA LYS A 3 -8.47 1.64 56.59
C LYS A 3 -7.30 1.29 55.66
N SER A 4 -6.08 1.17 56.19
CA SER A 4 -4.81 1.00 55.46
C SER A 4 -4.84 -0.13 54.41
N SER A 5 -5.67 -1.16 54.61
CA SER A 5 -5.90 -2.23 53.63
C SER A 5 -6.47 -1.74 52.29
N LYS A 6 -7.26 -0.66 52.26
CA LYS A 6 -7.80 -0.07 51.03
C LYS A 6 -6.76 0.73 50.25
N LEU A 7 -5.75 1.27 50.95
CA LEU A 7 -4.63 1.99 50.33
C LEU A 7 -3.68 1.04 49.61
N PHE A 8 -3.40 -0.13 50.21
CA PHE A 8 -2.60 -1.18 49.56
C PHE A 8 -3.30 -1.79 48.36
N ALA A 9 -4.62 -1.99 48.42
CA ALA A 9 -5.41 -2.47 47.28
C ALA A 9 -5.41 -1.48 46.11
N LEU A 10 -5.52 -0.17 46.40
CA LEU A 10 -5.50 0.87 45.37
C LEU A 10 -4.11 1.01 44.72
N ALA A 11 -3.04 0.89 45.51
CA ALA A 11 -1.67 0.88 45.01
C ALA A 11 -1.34 -0.36 44.15
N GLY A 12 -1.92 -1.52 44.48
CA GLY A 12 -1.78 -2.73 43.67
C GLY A 12 -2.48 -2.62 42.32
N VAL A 13 -3.68 -2.03 42.28
CA VAL A 13 -4.44 -1.81 41.04
C VAL A 13 -3.74 -0.82 40.11
N THR A 14 -3.17 0.26 40.64
CA THR A 14 -2.42 1.23 39.82
C THR A 14 -1.11 0.66 39.29
N LEU A 15 -0.41 -0.18 40.07
CA LEU A 15 0.81 -0.85 39.62
C LEU A 15 0.51 -1.88 38.51
N LEU A 16 -0.57 -2.66 38.64
CA LEU A 16 -1.01 -3.59 37.58
C LEU A 16 -1.36 -2.84 36.29
N ALA A 17 -2.14 -1.75 36.39
CA ALA A 17 -2.54 -0.95 35.22
C ALA A 17 -1.34 -0.31 34.49
N ALA A 18 -0.34 0.14 35.24
CA ALA A 18 0.90 0.68 34.67
C ALA A 18 1.70 -0.39 33.92
N THR A 19 1.77 -1.63 34.45
CA THR A 19 2.47 -2.74 33.78
C THR A 19 1.76 -3.22 32.51
N THR A 20 0.42 -3.20 32.48
CA THR A 20 -0.34 -3.55 31.26
C THR A 20 -0.19 -2.52 30.15
N LEU A 21 -0.05 -1.24 30.50
CA LEU A 21 0.12 -0.17 29.51
C LEU A 21 1.54 -0.18 28.90
N ALA A 22 2.56 -0.54 29.69
CA ALA A 22 3.93 -0.73 29.22
C ALA A 22 4.10 -1.93 28.26
N ALA A 23 3.27 -2.98 28.41
CA ALA A 23 3.27 -4.12 27.49
C ALA A 23 2.72 -3.74 26.10
N CYS A 24 1.83 -2.76 26.01
CA CYS A 24 1.34 -2.21 24.72
C CYS A 24 2.23 -1.10 24.16
N SER A 25 3.14 -0.51 24.94
CA SER A 25 4.13 0.46 24.46
C SER A 25 5.40 -0.20 23.91
N GLY A 26 5.44 -1.53 23.86
CA GLY A 26 6.47 -2.28 23.17
C GLY A 26 6.49 -1.85 21.71
N SER A 27 7.51 -1.04 21.37
CA SER A 27 7.90 -0.69 20.01
C SER A 27 7.64 -1.88 19.11
N GLY A 28 6.66 -1.73 18.22
CA GLY A 28 6.12 -2.82 17.42
C GLY A 28 7.28 -3.60 16.83
N SER A 29 7.43 -4.85 17.27
CA SER A 29 8.22 -5.81 16.52
C SER A 29 7.58 -5.84 15.15
N SER A 30 8.20 -5.13 14.21
CA SER A 30 7.89 -5.24 12.80
C SER A 30 8.21 -6.68 12.47
N THR A 31 7.18 -7.53 12.57
CA THR A 31 7.21 -8.84 11.97
C THR A 31 7.63 -8.57 10.54
N LYS A 32 8.88 -8.92 10.20
CA LYS A 32 9.35 -8.87 8.83
C LYS A 32 8.51 -9.90 8.11
N GLY A 33 7.35 -9.46 7.61
CA GLY A 33 6.49 -10.25 6.78
C GLY A 33 7.33 -10.82 5.64
N GLU A 34 6.97 -12.03 5.23
CA GLU A 34 7.58 -12.65 4.06
C GLU A 34 7.48 -11.67 2.88
N LYS A 35 8.64 -11.31 2.32
CA LYS A 35 8.73 -10.35 1.20
C LYS A 35 8.58 -11.05 -0.16
N THR A 36 8.50 -12.37 -0.15
CA THR A 36 8.35 -13.17 -1.35
C THR A 36 6.87 -13.35 -1.60
N PHE A 37 6.40 -12.80 -2.71
CA PHE A 37 5.09 -13.11 -3.26
C PHE A 37 5.26 -14.11 -4.40
N SER A 38 4.48 -15.19 -4.36
CA SER A 38 4.45 -16.20 -5.43
C SER A 38 3.02 -16.34 -5.95
N TYR A 39 2.89 -16.39 -7.27
CA TYR A 39 1.60 -16.46 -7.96
C TYR A 39 1.73 -17.37 -9.19
N ILE A 40 0.66 -18.09 -9.51
CA ILE A 40 0.60 -18.98 -10.68
C ILE A 40 -0.24 -18.28 -11.76
N TYR A 41 0.31 -18.19 -12.96
CA TYR A 41 -0.41 -17.69 -14.13
C TYR A 41 -1.26 -18.80 -14.77
N GLU A 42 -2.40 -18.44 -15.34
CA GLU A 42 -3.31 -19.38 -16.01
C GLU A 42 -2.68 -20.01 -17.26
N THR A 43 -1.84 -19.25 -17.97
CA THR A 43 -1.08 -19.69 -19.15
C THR A 43 0.30 -19.05 -19.14
N ASP A 44 1.24 -19.63 -19.89
CA ASP A 44 2.54 -18.99 -20.13
C ASP A 44 2.39 -17.71 -20.98
N PRO A 45 3.20 -16.66 -20.70
CA PRO A 45 3.32 -15.52 -21.59
C PRO A 45 4.05 -15.92 -22.87
N ASP A 46 3.60 -15.42 -24.04
CA ASP A 46 4.31 -15.66 -25.31
C ASP A 46 5.65 -14.91 -25.35
N ASN A 47 5.63 -13.68 -24.84
CA ASN A 47 6.75 -12.76 -24.70
C ASN A 47 6.37 -11.67 -23.70
N LEU A 48 7.31 -10.76 -23.40
CA LEU A 48 7.11 -9.63 -22.47
C LEU A 48 6.86 -8.29 -23.17
N ASN A 49 6.59 -8.30 -24.48
CA ASN A 49 6.21 -7.11 -25.21
C ASN A 49 4.69 -6.93 -25.17
N TYR A 50 4.22 -6.08 -24.26
CA TYR A 50 2.79 -5.79 -24.08
C TYR A 50 2.12 -5.13 -25.31
N LEU A 51 2.89 -4.70 -26.31
CA LEU A 51 2.37 -4.10 -27.56
C LEU A 51 2.04 -5.14 -28.64
N THR A 52 2.46 -6.40 -28.48
CA THR A 52 2.31 -7.43 -29.52
C THR A 52 1.35 -8.54 -29.13
N THR A 53 0.81 -8.52 -27.91
CA THR A 53 -0.10 -9.54 -27.40
C THR A 53 -1.11 -8.96 -26.41
N ALA A 54 -2.29 -9.57 -26.34
CA ALA A 54 -3.35 -9.23 -25.39
C ALA A 54 -3.48 -10.28 -24.25
N LYS A 55 -2.51 -11.19 -24.10
CA LYS A 55 -2.56 -12.22 -23.06
C LYS A 55 -2.48 -11.62 -21.66
N ALA A 56 -3.38 -12.05 -20.78
CA ALA A 56 -3.41 -11.62 -19.38
C ALA A 56 -2.11 -11.97 -18.64
N ALA A 57 -1.49 -13.12 -18.92
CA ALA A 57 -0.21 -13.50 -18.32
C ALA A 57 0.91 -12.49 -18.63
N THR A 58 1.00 -12.00 -19.87
CA THR A 58 1.95 -10.95 -20.24
C THR A 58 1.59 -9.64 -19.55
N ALA A 59 0.32 -9.21 -19.60
CA ALA A 59 -0.13 -7.96 -18.98
C ALA A 59 0.16 -7.93 -17.47
N ASN A 60 -0.16 -9.01 -16.74
CA ASN A 60 0.07 -9.12 -15.30
C ASN A 60 1.55 -8.96 -14.93
N ILE A 61 2.47 -9.51 -15.74
CA ILE A 61 3.92 -9.33 -15.52
C ILE A 61 4.31 -7.89 -15.84
N THR A 62 3.91 -7.38 -17.01
CA THR A 62 4.36 -6.06 -17.48
C THR A 62 3.81 -4.91 -16.63
N SER A 63 2.63 -5.04 -16.03
CA SER A 63 2.08 -4.05 -15.09
C SER A 63 2.93 -3.86 -13.83
N ASN A 64 3.85 -4.78 -13.52
CA ASN A 64 4.78 -4.61 -12.39
C ASN A 64 6.08 -3.90 -12.77
N VAL A 65 6.35 -3.72 -14.08
CA VAL A 65 7.65 -3.23 -14.59
C VAL A 65 7.53 -2.11 -15.62
N VAL A 66 6.30 -1.77 -16.04
CA VAL A 66 6.00 -0.70 -16.98
C VAL A 66 4.91 0.19 -16.39
N ASP A 67 5.27 1.42 -16.09
CA ASP A 67 4.34 2.44 -15.60
C ASP A 67 3.78 3.27 -16.76
N GLY A 68 2.45 3.41 -16.80
CA GLY A 68 1.75 4.27 -17.75
C GLY A 68 1.66 5.72 -17.26
N LEU A 69 1.01 6.59 -18.05
CA LEU A 69 0.71 7.97 -17.62
C LEU A 69 -0.17 7.98 -16.36
N LEU A 70 -1.17 7.09 -16.34
CA LEU A 70 -2.11 6.88 -15.25
C LEU A 70 -2.16 5.38 -14.91
N GLU A 71 -2.66 5.07 -13.73
CA GLU A 71 -2.92 3.70 -13.28
C GLU A 71 -4.31 3.58 -12.64
N ASN A 72 -4.76 2.36 -12.36
CA ASN A 72 -6.02 2.11 -11.66
C ASN A 72 -5.76 1.88 -10.17
N ASP A 73 -6.55 2.50 -9.32
CA ASP A 73 -6.65 2.08 -7.92
C ASP A 73 -7.36 0.71 -7.80
N ARG A 74 -7.43 0.19 -6.57
CA ARG A 74 -8.12 -1.09 -6.27
C ARG A 74 -9.63 -1.11 -6.60
N TYR A 75 -10.22 0.04 -6.92
CA TYR A 75 -11.62 0.21 -7.30
C TYR A 75 -11.79 0.48 -8.80
N GLY A 76 -10.70 0.53 -9.57
CA GLY A 76 -10.72 0.80 -11.00
C GLY A 76 -10.79 2.29 -11.35
N ASN A 77 -10.55 3.20 -10.40
CA ASN A 77 -10.47 4.63 -10.70
C ASN A 77 -9.09 4.99 -11.22
N PHE A 78 -9.03 5.87 -12.22
CA PHE A 78 -7.75 6.42 -12.68
C PHE A 78 -7.09 7.29 -11.61
N VAL A 79 -5.81 7.00 -11.36
CA VAL A 79 -4.94 7.74 -10.44
C VAL A 79 -3.61 8.12 -11.14
N PRO A 80 -2.92 9.17 -10.68
CA PRO A 80 -1.61 9.56 -11.19
C PRO A 80 -0.57 8.41 -11.12
N SER A 81 0.19 8.19 -12.20
CA SER A 81 1.35 7.30 -12.23
C SER A 81 2.56 8.10 -12.76
N MET A 82 3.04 7.88 -14.00
CA MET A 82 4.13 8.67 -14.58
C MET A 82 3.78 10.14 -14.79
N ALA A 83 2.51 10.44 -15.06
CA ALA A 83 1.99 11.80 -15.01
C ALA A 83 1.54 12.13 -13.58
N GLU A 84 1.99 13.27 -13.05
CA GLU A 84 1.57 13.78 -11.74
C GLU A 84 0.25 14.55 -11.80
N ASP A 85 -0.09 15.07 -12.98
CA ASP A 85 -1.33 15.81 -13.23
C ASP A 85 -1.74 15.68 -14.70
N TRP A 86 -3.03 15.91 -14.99
CA TRP A 86 -3.53 16.01 -16.35
C TRP A 86 -4.70 16.98 -16.46
N SER A 87 -4.86 17.57 -17.64
CA SER A 87 -6.02 18.37 -17.99
C SER A 87 -6.59 17.96 -19.33
N VAL A 88 -7.90 18.17 -19.48
CA VAL A 88 -8.65 17.88 -20.70
C VAL A 88 -9.28 19.19 -21.18
N SER A 89 -9.14 19.48 -22.47
CA SER A 89 -9.78 20.65 -23.09
C SER A 89 -11.30 20.56 -23.00
N LYS A 90 -11.98 21.70 -23.12
CA LYS A 90 -13.45 21.78 -23.04
C LYS A 90 -14.17 20.94 -24.10
N ASP A 91 -13.55 20.73 -25.25
CA ASP A 91 -14.08 19.89 -26.35
C ASP A 91 -13.72 18.40 -26.20
N GLY A 92 -12.90 18.03 -25.21
CA GLY A 92 -12.51 16.64 -24.96
C GLY A 92 -11.48 16.07 -25.95
N LEU A 93 -10.88 16.89 -26.81
CA LEU A 93 -9.98 16.43 -27.88
C LEU A 93 -8.49 16.62 -27.57
N THR A 94 -8.15 17.45 -26.59
CA THR A 94 -6.77 17.71 -26.19
C THR A 94 -6.56 17.28 -24.73
N TYR A 95 -5.56 16.42 -24.54
CA TYR A 95 -5.15 15.93 -23.22
C TYR A 95 -3.72 16.42 -22.98
N THR A 96 -3.50 17.11 -21.87
CA THR A 96 -2.17 17.59 -21.48
C THR A 96 -1.79 16.94 -20.16
N TYR A 97 -0.66 16.22 -20.16
CA TYR A 97 -0.13 15.53 -19.00
C TYR A 97 1.13 16.23 -18.49
N THR A 98 1.22 16.45 -17.19
CA THR A 98 2.44 16.91 -16.53
C THR A 98 3.21 15.70 -16.04
N ILE A 99 4.41 15.47 -16.59
CA ILE A 99 5.23 14.30 -16.26
C ILE A 99 6.08 14.58 -15.01
N ARG A 100 6.22 13.56 -14.15
CA ARG A 100 7.11 13.60 -13.00
C ARG A 100 8.55 13.91 -13.42
N LYS A 101 9.17 14.89 -12.77
CA LYS A 101 10.53 15.35 -13.12
C LYS A 101 11.64 14.42 -12.64
N ASP A 102 11.35 13.58 -11.67
CA ASP A 102 12.26 12.63 -11.05
C ASP A 102 12.14 11.21 -11.60
N ALA A 103 11.22 10.98 -12.54
CA ALA A 103 11.10 9.75 -13.29
C ALA A 103 12.40 9.41 -14.05
N LYS A 104 12.72 8.12 -14.17
CA LYS A 104 13.96 7.61 -14.79
C LYS A 104 13.69 6.44 -15.72
#